data_AF-A0A7H8QYX5-F1
#
_entry.id   AF-A0A7H8QYX5-F1
#
_cell.length_a   1.000
_cell.length_b   1.000
_cell.length_c   1.000
_cell.angle_alpha   90.00
_cell.angle_beta   90.00
_cell.angle_gamma   90.00
#
_symmetry.space_group_name_H-M   'P 1'
#
loop_
_entity.id
_entity.type
_entity.pdbx_description
1 polymer ?
#
loop_
_entity_poly.entity_id
_entity_poly.type
_entity_poly.pdbx_seq_one_letter_code
_entity_poly.pdbx_strand_id
1 'polypeptide(L)'
;MNENLWNTEDGVQPVERFWSDRFLKPVTEDTASSSSSSSSLRRDTTPKWDDRNSQSIDRQQNKFSLQGLEGGHTACPRRLFAKRLILWVCTTLVSKFDIQLKTKDFEMDTSRFGFGIKDAKNKIAFVIRRREFWVGIPYDNQIAQLPFGLILKWSDGTRIEEVITMQVAREAGLPVPKVIGYGEHPDTPHTPISILITRLPGRELGQCYKTLSDADRD
;
A
#
# COMPACT_ATOMS: atom_id res chain seq x y z
N MET A 1 12.52 9.20 -25.30
CA MET A 1 12.34 7.73 -25.30
C MET A 1 11.60 7.37 -26.59
N ASN A 2 11.36 6.09 -26.93
CA ASN A 2 10.58 5.78 -28.15
C ASN A 2 9.07 5.76 -27.83
N GLU A 3 8.32 6.74 -28.32
CA GLU A 3 6.86 6.87 -28.10
C GLU A 3 6.06 5.69 -28.65
N ASN A 4 6.56 5.01 -29.68
CA ASN A 4 5.86 3.87 -30.29
C ASN A 4 5.98 2.58 -29.47
N LEU A 5 6.93 2.52 -28.52
CA LEU A 5 7.16 1.35 -27.65
C LEU A 5 6.52 1.52 -26.27
N TRP A 6 6.47 2.75 -25.76
CA TRP A 6 6.01 3.06 -24.42
C TRP A 6 4.57 3.58 -24.46
N ASN A 7 3.73 3.15 -23.52
CA ASN A 7 2.36 3.66 -23.43
C ASN A 7 2.39 5.19 -23.19
N THR A 8 1.89 5.96 -24.14
CA THR A 8 1.77 7.43 -24.08
C THR A 8 0.37 7.91 -23.73
N GLU A 9 -0.58 6.98 -23.54
CA GLU A 9 -2.01 7.29 -23.36
C GLU A 9 -2.49 8.25 -24.46
N ASP A 10 -2.28 7.85 -25.72
CA ASP A 10 -2.62 8.66 -26.90
C ASP A 10 -2.01 10.08 -26.91
N GLY A 11 -0.85 10.25 -26.26
CA GLY A 11 -0.11 11.51 -26.18
C GLY A 11 -0.45 12.39 -24.97
N VAL A 12 -1.40 11.98 -24.11
CA VAL A 12 -1.72 12.69 -22.86
C VAL A 12 -0.54 12.66 -21.89
N GLN A 13 0.29 11.62 -21.94
CA GLN A 13 1.40 11.42 -21.01
C GLN A 13 2.74 11.18 -21.74
N PRO A 14 3.60 12.21 -21.88
CA PRO A 14 4.83 12.12 -22.66
C PRO A 14 5.82 11.10 -22.08
N VAL A 15 6.73 10.58 -22.91
CA VAL A 15 7.75 9.61 -22.48
C VAL A 15 8.94 10.27 -21.79
N GLU A 16 9.07 11.58 -21.89
CA GLU A 16 10.10 12.42 -21.29
C GLU A 16 9.86 12.65 -19.80
N ARG A 17 8.62 12.49 -19.32
CA ARG A 17 8.23 12.70 -17.93
C ARG A 17 7.85 11.38 -17.28
N PHE A 18 8.18 11.25 -15.98
CA PHE A 18 7.76 10.12 -15.19
C PHE A 18 6.29 10.28 -14.75
N TRP A 19 5.51 9.21 -14.89
CA TRP A 19 4.17 9.05 -14.34
C TRP A 19 3.93 7.57 -14.04
N SER A 20 3.37 7.28 -12.87
CA SER A 20 3.22 5.91 -12.36
C SER A 20 2.19 5.10 -13.11
N ASP A 21 1.15 5.77 -13.62
CA ASP A 21 -0.06 5.09 -14.09
C ASP A 21 0.15 4.39 -15.43
N ARG A 22 1.31 4.61 -16.08
CA ARG A 22 1.74 3.93 -17.31
C ARG A 22 1.75 2.42 -17.16
N PHE A 23 2.02 1.94 -15.95
CA PHE A 23 2.11 0.52 -15.62
C PHE A 23 0.77 -0.06 -15.19
N LEU A 24 -0.31 0.73 -15.16
CA LEU A 24 -1.65 0.30 -14.79
C LEU A 24 -2.50 0.21 -16.06
N LYS A 25 -2.93 -1.02 -16.41
CA LYS A 25 -3.87 -1.24 -17.52
C LYS A 25 -5.28 -1.43 -16.97
N PRO A 26 -6.31 -0.77 -17.53
CA PRO A 26 -7.69 -1.11 -17.18
C PRO A 26 -7.94 -2.56 -17.56
N VAL A 27 -8.56 -3.33 -16.67
CA VAL A 27 -9.10 -4.65 -17.03
C VAL A 27 -10.33 -4.40 -17.89
N THR A 28 -10.14 -4.37 -19.20
CA THR A 28 -11.23 -4.56 -20.16
C THR A 28 -11.42 -6.05 -20.37
N GLU A 29 -12.67 -6.51 -20.36
CA GLU A 29 -13.06 -7.93 -20.48
C GLU A 29 -12.76 -8.55 -21.86
N ASP A 30 -12.06 -7.84 -22.75
CA ASP A 30 -11.88 -8.27 -24.14
C ASP A 30 -10.63 -9.12 -24.42
N THR A 31 -9.90 -9.58 -23.39
CA THR A 31 -8.82 -10.57 -23.63
C THR A 31 -9.31 -12.00 -23.48
N ALA A 32 -10.44 -12.30 -24.11
CA ALA A 32 -10.94 -13.65 -24.35
C ALA A 32 -11.01 -13.93 -25.86
N SER A 33 -10.01 -13.53 -26.66
CA SER A 33 -9.71 -14.16 -27.96
C SER A 33 -8.48 -13.54 -28.61
N SER A 34 -7.60 -14.40 -29.14
CA SER A 34 -6.42 -14.10 -29.97
C SER A 34 -5.18 -13.65 -29.16
N SER A 35 -4.03 -14.32 -29.15
CA SER A 35 -3.45 -15.26 -30.11
C SER A 35 -2.33 -16.08 -29.47
N SER A 36 -2.35 -17.38 -29.73
CA SER A 36 -1.29 -18.36 -29.49
C SER A 36 -0.01 -18.01 -30.27
N SER A 37 1.16 -18.09 -29.63
CA SER A 37 2.41 -18.58 -30.22
C SER A 37 3.47 -18.84 -29.14
N SER A 38 3.56 -20.13 -28.78
CA SER A 38 4.68 -20.90 -28.25
C SER A 38 5.97 -20.20 -27.77
N SER A 39 6.29 -20.34 -26.49
CA SER A 39 7.54 -21.01 -26.08
C SER A 39 7.42 -21.60 -24.68
N SER A 40 7.81 -22.85 -24.59
CA SER A 40 7.69 -23.84 -23.53
C SER A 40 8.46 -23.55 -22.23
N LEU A 41 7.83 -23.98 -21.13
CA LEU A 41 8.41 -24.50 -19.88
C LEU A 41 9.09 -23.50 -18.91
N ARG A 42 8.35 -23.13 -17.85
CA ARG A 42 8.66 -23.53 -16.46
C ARG A 42 7.39 -23.43 -15.61
N ARG A 43 6.93 -24.60 -15.12
CA ARG A 43 5.92 -24.71 -14.07
C ARG A 43 6.51 -24.07 -12.81
N ASP A 44 5.91 -22.98 -12.35
CA ASP A 44 6.04 -22.52 -10.97
C ASP A 44 4.70 -22.79 -10.28
N THR A 45 4.73 -23.69 -9.32
CA THR A 45 3.61 -24.13 -8.50
C THR A 45 3.27 -23.02 -7.50
N THR A 46 2.44 -22.05 -7.89
CA THR A 46 1.79 -21.18 -6.91
C THR A 46 0.59 -21.91 -6.29
N PRO A 47 0.40 -21.90 -4.95
CA PRO A 47 -0.77 -22.48 -4.34
C PRO A 47 -2.02 -21.74 -4.85
N LYS A 48 -2.98 -22.49 -5.39
CA LYS A 48 -4.33 -21.99 -5.68
C LYS A 48 -4.98 -21.64 -4.34
N TRP A 49 -5.22 -20.35 -4.12
CA TRP A 49 -6.21 -19.89 -3.17
C TRP A 49 -7.54 -19.88 -3.91
N ASP A 50 -8.47 -20.73 -3.49
CA ASP A 50 -9.82 -20.80 -4.06
C ASP A 50 -10.62 -19.58 -3.57
N ASP A 51 -10.67 -18.53 -4.39
CA ASP A 51 -11.60 -17.41 -4.22
C ASP A 51 -13.01 -17.86 -4.63
N ARG A 52 -13.71 -18.54 -3.71
CA ARG A 52 -15.17 -18.60 -3.73
C ARG A 52 -15.70 -17.76 -2.59
N ASN A 53 -16.02 -16.51 -2.91
CA ASN A 53 -17.13 -15.70 -2.39
C ASN A 53 -16.71 -14.22 -2.21
N SER A 54 -16.57 -13.51 -3.32
CA SER A 54 -16.50 -12.04 -3.31
C SER A 54 -17.49 -11.53 -4.34
N GLN A 55 -18.75 -11.40 -3.91
CA GLN A 55 -19.75 -10.64 -4.65
C GLN A 55 -19.30 -9.17 -4.75
N SER A 56 -18.83 -8.81 -5.95
CA SER A 56 -18.98 -7.52 -6.63
C SER A 56 -18.97 -6.24 -5.76
N ILE A 57 -17.80 -5.63 -5.63
CA ILE A 57 -17.69 -4.17 -5.70
C ILE A 57 -16.97 -3.86 -7.01
N ASP A 58 -17.76 -3.37 -7.97
CA ASP A 58 -17.34 -2.95 -9.30
C ASP A 58 -16.44 -1.70 -9.21
N ARG A 59 -15.16 -1.92 -8.92
CA ARG A 59 -14.09 -0.96 -9.17
C ARG A 59 -13.29 -1.53 -10.33
N GLN A 60 -13.30 -0.84 -11.46
CA GLN A 60 -12.32 -0.98 -12.56
C GLN A 60 -10.98 -1.47 -11.99
N GLN A 61 -10.71 -2.77 -12.07
CA GLN A 61 -9.50 -3.33 -11.51
C GLN A 61 -8.39 -2.96 -12.48
N ASN A 62 -7.53 -2.02 -12.11
CA ASN A 62 -6.34 -1.72 -12.89
C ASN A 62 -5.31 -2.82 -12.63
N LYS A 63 -4.92 -3.56 -13.67
CA LYS A 63 -3.89 -4.59 -13.60
C LYS A 63 -2.51 -3.99 -13.83
N PHE A 64 -1.58 -4.27 -12.93
CA PHE A 64 -0.18 -3.89 -13.11
C PHE A 64 0.44 -4.69 -14.27
N SER A 65 0.97 -4.00 -15.27
CA SER A 65 1.60 -4.59 -16.46
C SER A 65 3.05 -4.12 -16.59
N LEU A 66 3.94 -5.08 -16.81
CA LEU A 66 5.36 -4.84 -17.14
C LEU A 66 5.65 -5.07 -18.63
N GLN A 67 4.62 -5.14 -19.46
CA GLN A 67 4.77 -5.35 -20.90
C GLN A 67 5.63 -4.23 -21.51
N GLY A 68 6.70 -4.60 -22.23
CA GLY A 68 7.69 -3.66 -22.77
C GLY A 68 8.93 -3.44 -21.89
N LEU A 69 8.96 -3.96 -20.65
CA LEU A 69 10.16 -3.99 -19.79
C LEU A 69 10.89 -5.34 -19.80
N GLU A 70 10.50 -6.24 -20.71
CA GLU A 70 11.14 -7.54 -20.83
C GLU A 70 12.49 -7.41 -21.53
N GLY A 71 13.57 -7.64 -20.77
CA GLY A 71 14.91 -7.68 -21.33
C GLY A 71 15.11 -8.94 -22.18
N GLY A 72 15.63 -8.78 -23.39
CA GLY A 72 15.98 -9.86 -24.31
C GLY A 72 17.20 -10.69 -23.89
N HIS A 73 17.80 -11.43 -24.82
CA HIS A 73 18.88 -12.39 -24.54
C HIS A 73 20.14 -11.80 -23.88
N THR A 74 20.34 -10.48 -23.94
CA THR A 74 21.44 -9.75 -23.29
C THR A 74 21.04 -9.06 -21.99
N ALA A 75 19.91 -9.45 -21.38
CA ALA A 75 19.46 -8.87 -20.13
C ALA A 75 20.46 -9.07 -18.99
N CYS A 76 20.46 -8.13 -18.03
CA CYS A 76 21.30 -8.21 -16.85
C CYS A 76 21.09 -9.56 -16.12
N PRO A 77 22.14 -10.39 -15.94
CA PRO A 77 22.02 -11.69 -15.29
C PRO A 77 21.45 -11.61 -13.87
N ARG A 78 21.70 -10.48 -13.19
CA ARG A 78 21.26 -10.21 -11.81
C ARG A 78 19.94 -9.44 -11.72
N ARG A 79 19.16 -9.33 -12.81
CA ARG A 79 17.90 -8.54 -12.83
C ARG A 79 16.89 -8.93 -11.75
N LEU A 80 16.77 -10.23 -11.45
CA LEU A 80 15.84 -10.72 -10.44
C LEU A 80 16.27 -10.30 -9.03
N PHE A 81 17.58 -10.37 -8.75
CA PHE A 81 18.14 -9.90 -7.48
C PHE A 81 17.99 -8.40 -7.35
N ALA A 82 18.36 -7.63 -8.38
CA ALA A 82 18.21 -6.18 -8.39
C ALA A 82 16.75 -5.76 -8.17
N LYS A 83 15.79 -6.43 -8.84
CA LYS A 83 14.36 -6.20 -8.63
C LYS A 83 13.95 -6.40 -7.17
N ARG A 84 14.32 -7.53 -6.56
CA ARG A 84 14.00 -7.82 -5.15
C ARG A 84 14.65 -6.83 -4.19
N LEU A 85 15.90 -6.45 -4.44
CA LEU A 85 16.63 -5.48 -3.63
C LEU A 85 15.98 -4.09 -3.71
N ILE A 86 15.69 -3.60 -4.92
CA ILE A 86 15.03 -2.31 -5.13
C ILE A 86 13.67 -2.29 -4.42
N LEU A 87 12.86 -3.35 -4.60
CA LEU A 87 11.57 -3.45 -3.92
C LEU A 87 11.72 -3.42 -2.40
N TRP A 88 12.67 -4.18 -1.85
CA TRP A 88 12.91 -4.21 -0.41
C TRP A 88 13.37 -2.85 0.14
N VAL A 89 14.29 -2.18 -0.55
CA VAL A 89 14.79 -0.85 -0.18
C VAL A 89 13.67 0.19 -0.26
N CYS A 90 12.95 0.27 -1.38
CA CYS A 90 11.83 1.20 -1.54
C CYS A 90 10.74 0.95 -0.50
N THR A 91 10.38 -0.31 -0.26
CA THR A 91 9.41 -0.67 0.78
C THR A 91 9.88 -0.20 2.16
N THR A 92 11.15 -0.42 2.48
CA THR A 92 11.74 0.00 3.77
C THR A 92 11.73 1.52 3.91
N LEU A 93 12.12 2.25 2.86
CA LEU A 93 12.11 3.71 2.84
C LEU A 93 10.70 4.26 3.05
N VAL A 94 9.71 3.78 2.28
CA VAL A 94 8.32 4.22 2.37
C VAL A 94 7.68 3.86 3.71
N SER A 95 8.03 2.70 4.28
CA SER A 95 7.44 2.24 5.55
C SER A 95 8.02 2.98 6.76
N LYS A 96 9.31 3.30 6.74
CA LYS A 96 10.02 3.80 7.93
C LYS A 96 10.34 5.29 7.89
N PHE A 97 10.25 5.96 6.75
CA PHE A 97 10.71 7.33 6.59
C PHE A 97 9.70 8.19 5.82
N ASP A 98 9.63 9.46 6.22
CA ASP A 98 9.06 10.53 5.40
C ASP A 98 10.19 11.25 4.67
N ILE A 99 10.13 11.22 3.34
CA ILE A 99 11.10 11.86 2.47
C ILE A 99 10.40 13.04 1.79
N GLN A 100 10.92 14.25 2.02
CA GLN A 100 10.46 15.47 1.37
C GLN A 100 11.56 16.04 0.48
N LEU A 101 11.25 16.25 -0.79
CA LEU A 101 12.15 16.94 -1.72
C LEU A 101 12.13 18.44 -1.44
N LYS A 102 13.31 19.05 -1.33
CA LYS A 102 13.46 20.51 -1.26
C LYS A 102 13.69 21.12 -2.64
N THR A 103 14.29 20.34 -3.54
CA THR A 103 14.41 20.68 -4.95
C THR A 103 13.07 20.45 -5.66
N LYS A 104 12.53 21.49 -6.32
CA LYS A 104 11.25 21.41 -7.05
C LYS A 104 11.38 20.61 -8.34
N ASP A 105 12.42 20.90 -9.13
CA ASP A 105 12.69 20.28 -10.42
C ASP A 105 14.19 20.01 -10.56
N PHE A 106 14.55 18.96 -11.29
CA PHE A 106 15.95 18.60 -11.56
C PHE A 106 16.10 18.03 -12.97
N GLU A 107 17.27 18.25 -13.55
CA GLU A 107 17.64 17.72 -14.86
C GLU A 107 18.46 16.43 -14.71
N MET A 108 18.28 15.48 -15.62
CA MET A 108 19.10 14.30 -15.71
C MET A 108 20.36 14.58 -16.54
N ASP A 109 21.51 14.08 -16.10
CA ASP A 109 22.75 14.16 -16.86
C ASP A 109 22.69 13.25 -18.10
N THR A 110 23.06 13.81 -19.24
CA THR A 110 23.14 13.12 -20.52
C THR A 110 24.56 12.76 -20.93
N SER A 111 25.58 13.19 -20.19
CA SER A 111 26.99 12.96 -20.53
C SER A 111 27.34 11.47 -20.64
N ARG A 112 26.67 10.61 -19.85
CA ARG A 112 26.85 9.16 -19.82
C ARG A 112 25.70 8.39 -20.50
N PHE A 113 25.00 9.04 -21.41
CA PHE A 113 23.90 8.38 -22.13
C PHE A 113 24.40 7.11 -22.84
N GLY A 114 23.70 5.99 -22.64
CA GLY A 114 24.08 4.67 -23.15
C GLY A 114 24.84 3.79 -22.16
N PHE A 115 25.34 4.35 -21.04
CA PHE A 115 26.07 3.61 -20.00
C PHE A 115 25.22 3.39 -18.75
N GLY A 116 24.13 2.64 -18.89
CA GLY A 116 23.29 2.23 -17.75
C GLY A 116 22.30 3.30 -17.29
N ILE A 117 22.26 3.55 -15.98
CA ILE A 117 21.29 4.47 -15.35
C ILE A 117 21.78 5.91 -15.51
N LYS A 118 20.86 6.84 -15.82
CA LYS A 118 21.17 8.27 -15.85
C LYS A 118 21.27 8.81 -14.43
N ASP A 119 22.28 9.63 -14.19
CA ASP A 119 22.44 10.37 -12.94
C ASP A 119 21.69 11.71 -12.99
N ALA A 120 21.44 12.31 -11.83
CA ALA A 120 20.97 13.69 -11.76
C ALA A 120 22.15 14.63 -12.06
N LYS A 121 21.90 15.68 -12.86
CA LYS A 121 22.93 16.67 -13.23
C LYS A 121 23.46 17.44 -12.03
N ASN A 122 22.59 17.69 -11.05
CA ASN A 122 22.92 18.40 -9.82
C ASN A 122 22.51 17.57 -8.60
N LYS A 123 23.12 17.85 -7.45
CA LYS A 123 22.72 17.24 -6.17
C LYS A 123 21.27 17.62 -5.84
N ILE A 124 20.45 16.63 -5.50
CA ILE A 124 19.04 16.82 -5.11
C ILE A 124 18.98 16.98 -3.59
N ALA A 125 18.47 18.12 -3.12
CA ALA A 125 18.29 18.36 -1.70
C ALA A 125 16.98 17.71 -1.22
N PHE A 126 17.06 16.93 -0.15
CA PHE A 126 15.91 16.29 0.48
C PHE A 126 16.05 16.30 2.00
N VAL A 127 14.91 16.21 2.68
CA VAL A 127 14.83 15.99 4.13
C VAL A 127 14.24 14.61 4.34
N ILE A 128 14.95 13.78 5.09
CA ILE A 128 14.47 12.48 5.52
C ILE A 128 14.22 12.52 7.02
N ARG A 129 13.02 12.12 7.44
CA ARG A 129 12.66 11.97 8.85
C ARG A 129 12.26 10.52 9.09
N ARG A 130 12.79 9.92 10.15
CA ARG A 130 12.26 8.64 10.61
C ARG A 130 10.81 8.86 11.03
N ARG A 131 9.89 8.06 10.51
CA ARG A 131 8.53 8.02 11.05
C ARG A 131 8.65 7.54 12.48
N GLU A 132 8.31 8.41 13.44
CA GLU A 132 8.04 7.94 14.78
C GLU A 132 6.82 7.03 14.69
N PHE A 133 6.94 5.87 15.30
CA PHE A 133 5.97 4.78 15.31
C PHE A 133 6.08 3.74 14.20
N TRP A 134 7.18 2.96 14.16
CA TRP A 134 7.15 1.56 13.73
C TRP A 134 8.22 0.77 14.53
N VAL A 135 7.74 -0.21 15.32
CA VAL A 135 8.43 -1.08 16.30
C VAL A 135 8.68 -0.48 17.71
N GLY A 136 7.58 -0.26 18.43
CA GLY A 136 7.52 0.08 19.85
C GLY A 136 6.09 -0.08 20.39
N ILE A 137 5.31 -0.96 19.76
CA ILE A 137 3.91 -1.18 20.10
C ILE A 137 3.90 -2.19 21.25
N PRO A 138 3.53 -1.81 22.49
CA PRO A 138 3.26 -2.80 23.50
C PRO A 138 2.17 -3.71 22.97
N TYR A 139 2.44 -5.01 22.91
CA TYR A 139 1.41 -6.00 22.63
C TYR A 139 0.42 -5.93 23.78
N ASP A 140 -0.77 -5.42 23.49
CA ASP A 140 -1.92 -5.52 24.37
C ASP A 140 -2.75 -6.70 23.88
N ASN A 141 -2.99 -7.65 24.77
CA ASN A 141 -3.74 -8.88 24.49
C ASN A 141 -5.17 -8.59 24.00
N GLN A 142 -5.65 -7.34 24.15
CA GLN A 142 -6.99 -6.91 23.77
C GLN A 142 -7.04 -5.99 22.55
N ILE A 143 -5.93 -5.29 22.24
CA ILE A 143 -5.86 -4.27 21.19
C ILE A 143 -4.50 -4.33 20.49
N ALA A 144 -4.47 -4.92 19.30
CA ALA A 144 -3.28 -4.92 18.44
C ALA A 144 -3.25 -3.67 17.55
N GLN A 145 -2.25 -2.81 17.74
CA GLN A 145 -2.01 -1.68 16.84
C GLN A 145 -1.33 -2.20 15.56
N LEU A 146 -1.88 -1.85 14.40
CA LEU A 146 -1.48 -2.37 13.09
C LEU A 146 -0.93 -1.27 12.15
N PRO A 147 -0.19 -1.66 11.09
CA PRO A 147 0.23 -0.80 9.98
C PRO A 147 -0.81 0.18 9.49
N PHE A 148 -0.33 1.34 9.03
CA PHE A 148 -1.14 2.36 8.34
C PHE A 148 -2.25 2.98 9.18
N GLY A 149 -2.05 3.06 10.50
CA GLY A 149 -3.02 3.65 11.41
C GLY A 149 -4.26 2.78 11.57
N LEU A 150 -4.09 1.46 11.58
CA LEU A 150 -5.15 0.50 11.85
C LEU A 150 -5.05 -0.01 13.28
N ILE A 151 -6.17 -0.44 13.83
CA ILE A 151 -6.29 -1.08 15.13
C ILE A 151 -7.13 -2.33 14.94
N LEU A 152 -6.63 -3.46 15.44
CA LEU A 152 -7.40 -4.68 15.60
C LEU A 152 -7.78 -4.81 17.08
N LYS A 153 -9.05 -4.60 17.38
CA LYS A 153 -9.60 -4.85 18.70
C LYS A 153 -10.09 -6.31 18.75
N TRP A 154 -9.60 -7.05 19.73
CA TRP A 154 -9.90 -8.46 19.94
C TRP A 154 -9.93 -8.68 21.46
N SER A 155 -11.12 -8.63 22.06
CA SER A 155 -11.30 -8.76 23.51
C SER A 155 -12.59 -9.50 23.83
N ASP A 156 -12.73 -10.03 25.04
CA ASP A 156 -13.94 -10.70 25.52
C ASP A 156 -15.19 -9.79 25.51
N GLY A 157 -14.97 -8.47 25.58
CA GLY A 157 -16.04 -7.47 25.49
C GLY A 157 -16.34 -7.00 24.07
N THR A 158 -15.61 -7.45 23.05
CA THR A 158 -15.82 -7.01 21.67
C THR A 158 -17.09 -7.62 21.13
N ARG A 159 -18.07 -6.77 20.77
CA ARG A 159 -19.35 -7.21 20.22
C ARG A 159 -19.69 -6.53 18.91
N ILE A 160 -20.61 -7.15 18.16
CA ILE A 160 -21.09 -6.60 16.88
C ILE A 160 -21.83 -5.26 17.07
N GLU A 161 -22.44 -5.03 18.23
CA GLU A 161 -23.12 -3.77 18.56
C GLU A 161 -22.14 -2.60 18.59
N GLU A 162 -20.86 -2.82 18.90
CA GLU A 162 -19.83 -1.77 18.82
C GLU A 162 -19.60 -1.32 17.37
N VAL A 163 -19.62 -2.28 16.42
CA VAL A 163 -19.49 -1.99 14.98
C VAL A 163 -20.64 -1.11 14.53
N ILE A 164 -21.87 -1.53 14.85
CA ILE A 164 -23.08 -0.81 14.49
C ILE A 164 -23.08 0.58 15.13
N THR A 165 -22.72 0.68 16.40
CA THR A 165 -22.65 1.97 17.12
C THR A 165 -21.63 2.90 16.47
N MET A 166 -20.44 2.41 16.11
CA MET A 166 -19.43 3.23 15.42
C MET A 166 -19.89 3.68 14.03
N GLN A 167 -20.59 2.83 13.29
CA GLN A 167 -21.15 3.20 11.99
C GLN A 167 -22.21 4.29 12.16
N VAL A 168 -23.18 4.10 13.06
CA VAL A 168 -24.24 5.08 13.34
C VAL A 168 -23.66 6.41 13.84
N ALA A 169 -22.72 6.38 14.78
CA ALA A 169 -22.06 7.58 15.31
C ALA A 169 -21.29 8.33 14.20
N ARG A 170 -20.64 7.61 13.28
CA ARG A 170 -19.94 8.21 12.15
C ARG A 170 -20.90 8.87 11.17
N GLU A 171 -22.01 8.22 10.84
CA GLU A 171 -23.07 8.80 10.00
C GLU A 171 -23.72 10.02 10.67
N ALA A 172 -23.77 10.05 12.00
CA ALA A 172 -24.18 11.22 12.78
C ALA A 172 -23.13 12.35 12.83
N GLY A 173 -21.98 12.19 12.16
CA GLY A 173 -20.91 13.19 12.10
C GLY A 173 -19.97 13.21 13.31
N LEU A 174 -20.07 12.23 14.22
CA LEU A 174 -19.17 12.14 15.37
C LEU A 174 -17.78 11.65 14.93
N PRO A 175 -16.70 12.19 15.51
CA PRO A 175 -15.34 11.76 15.22
C PRO A 175 -15.05 10.40 15.88
N VAL A 176 -15.47 9.33 15.21
CA VAL A 176 -15.29 7.93 15.65
C VAL A 176 -14.40 7.14 14.67
N PRO A 177 -13.72 6.06 15.12
CA PRO A 177 -12.96 5.17 14.25
C PRO A 177 -13.78 4.68 13.05
N LYS A 178 -13.16 4.57 11.87
CA LYS A 178 -13.80 3.96 10.71
C LYS A 178 -13.71 2.45 10.86
N VAL A 179 -14.85 1.75 10.84
CA VAL A 179 -14.88 0.30 10.73
C VAL A 179 -14.44 -0.09 9.32
N ILE A 180 -13.41 -0.93 9.22
CA ILE A 180 -12.91 -1.50 7.97
C ILE A 180 -13.49 -2.90 7.77
N GLY A 181 -13.58 -3.68 8.85
CA GLY A 181 -14.18 -5.00 8.83
C GLY A 181 -14.31 -5.59 10.23
N TYR A 182 -15.03 -6.69 10.34
CA TYR A 182 -15.09 -7.52 11.53
C TYR A 182 -14.92 -8.99 11.13
N GLY A 183 -14.42 -9.81 12.04
CA GLY A 183 -14.24 -11.24 11.84
C GLY A 183 -14.77 -12.00 13.05
N GLU A 184 -15.44 -13.12 12.81
CA GLU A 184 -15.91 -14.03 13.84
C GLU A 184 -14.90 -15.16 14.04
N HIS A 185 -14.70 -15.55 15.29
CA HIS A 185 -13.79 -16.62 15.70
C HIS A 185 -14.57 -17.64 16.53
N PRO A 186 -15.38 -18.51 15.89
CA PRO A 186 -16.29 -19.42 16.58
C PRO A 186 -15.59 -20.41 17.52
N ASP A 187 -14.32 -20.72 17.24
CA ASP A 187 -13.50 -21.65 18.04
C ASP A 187 -12.81 -21.00 19.25
N THR A 188 -12.95 -19.68 19.44
CA THR A 188 -12.39 -18.95 20.59
C THR A 188 -13.50 -18.37 21.47
N PRO A 189 -13.98 -19.10 22.49
CA PRO A 189 -15.14 -18.70 23.30
C PRO A 189 -14.90 -17.43 24.11
N HIS A 190 -13.65 -17.13 24.47
CA HIS A 190 -13.29 -15.91 25.17
C HIS A 190 -13.29 -14.70 24.26
N THR A 191 -13.19 -14.87 22.93
CA THR A 191 -13.02 -13.76 22.01
C THR A 191 -13.69 -14.04 20.68
N PRO A 192 -15.02 -14.04 20.66
CA PRO A 192 -15.79 -14.52 19.51
C PRO A 192 -15.70 -13.59 18.30
N ILE A 193 -15.29 -12.33 18.49
CA ILE A 193 -15.28 -11.30 17.45
C ILE A 193 -13.99 -10.47 17.53
N SER A 194 -13.41 -10.16 16.37
CA SER A 194 -12.42 -9.09 16.22
C SER A 194 -12.93 -8.01 15.28
N ILE A 195 -12.55 -6.76 15.56
CA ILE A 195 -12.94 -5.60 14.76
C ILE A 195 -11.68 -4.89 14.28
N LEU A 196 -11.59 -4.69 12.98
CA LEU A 196 -10.56 -3.89 12.33
C LEU A 196 -11.08 -2.48 12.10
N ILE A 197 -10.43 -1.50 12.71
CA ILE A 197 -10.82 -0.09 12.66
C ILE A 197 -9.62 0.83 12.35
N THR A 198 -9.88 2.05 11.91
CA THR A 198 -8.84 3.09 11.81
C THR A 198 -8.56 3.70 13.17
N ARG A 199 -7.29 3.94 13.49
CA ARG A 199 -6.87 4.75 14.61
C ARG A 199 -7.32 6.20 14.43
N LEU A 200 -8.01 6.74 15.43
CA LEU A 200 -8.24 8.17 15.51
C LEU A 200 -6.99 8.87 16.06
N PRO A 201 -6.61 10.04 15.51
CA PRO A 201 -5.61 10.88 16.13
C PRO A 201 -6.14 11.40 17.47
N GLY A 202 -5.38 11.22 18.55
CA GLY A 202 -5.81 11.61 19.88
C GLY A 202 -4.90 11.04 20.97
N ARG A 203 -5.16 11.44 22.21
CA ARG A 203 -4.54 10.87 23.41
C ARG A 203 -5.53 9.91 24.06
N GLU A 204 -5.00 8.88 24.73
CA GLU A 204 -5.84 7.96 25.49
C GLU A 204 -6.59 8.73 26.59
N LEU A 205 -7.88 8.42 26.76
CA LEU A 205 -8.72 9.12 27.72
C LEU A 205 -8.16 9.02 29.15
N GLY A 206 -7.55 7.89 29.52
CA GLY A 206 -6.88 7.72 30.82
C GLY A 206 -5.67 8.63 31.03
N GLN A 207 -4.99 9.06 29.96
CA GLN A 207 -3.92 10.06 30.04
C GLN A 207 -4.50 11.46 30.22
N CYS A 208 -5.59 11.78 29.51
CA CYS A 208 -6.32 13.03 29.68
C CYS A 208 -6.92 13.14 31.10
N TYR A 209 -7.43 12.04 31.66
CA TYR A 209 -8.03 12.00 32.99
C TYR A 209 -7.05 12.41 34.09
N LYS A 210 -5.78 11.98 33.96
CA LYS A 210 -4.71 12.38 34.89
C LYS A 210 -4.42 13.88 34.87
N THR A 211 -4.73 14.54 33.77
CA THR A 211 -4.52 15.99 33.59
C THR A 211 -5.75 16.85 33.86
N LEU A 212 -6.93 16.24 34.05
CA LEU A 212 -8.15 16.95 34.43
C LEU A 212 -8.02 17.50 35.87
N SER A 213 -8.59 18.68 36.11
CA SER A 213 -8.72 19.24 37.44
C SER A 213 -9.75 18.46 38.25
N ASP A 214 -9.72 18.55 39.59
CA ASP A 214 -10.67 17.79 40.41
C ASP A 214 -12.13 18.19 40.16
N ALA A 215 -12.39 19.43 39.73
CA ALA A 215 -13.72 19.89 39.33
C ALA A 215 -14.20 19.31 37.97
N ASP A 216 -13.28 18.85 37.12
CA ASP A 216 -13.60 18.24 35.82
C ASP A 216 -13.64 16.70 35.88
N ARG A 217 -13.37 16.12 37.06
CA ARG A 217 -13.41 14.67 37.31
C ARG A 217 -14.74 14.18 37.90
N ASP A 218 -15.48 15.09 38.53
CA ASP A 218 -16.83 14.86 39.09
C ASP A 218 -17.92 15.08 38.02
#